data_AF-A0A3A0G4Q4-F1
#
_entry.id   AF-A0A3A0G4Q4-F1
#
_cell.length_a   1.000
_cell.length_b   1.000
_cell.length_c   1.000
_cell.angle_alpha   90.00
_cell.angle_beta   90.00
_cell.angle_gamma   90.00
#
_symmetry.space_group_name_H-M   'P 1'
#
loop_
_entity.id
_entity.type
_entity.pdbx_description
1 polymer ?
#
loop_
_entity_poly.entity_id
_entity_poly.type
_entity_poly.pdbx_seq_one_letter_code
_entity_poly.pdbx_strand_id
1 'polypeptide(L)'
;MNLDMQRAVDHYVARLRRAMRGASPDVAAEIEREIRGHIEDALAARAAPAVGDLRDVLERLGAPEEYARDLVLYMMVDRGYRHWSLPHMLRSTVFWSLSTLAGAVVVLTFGVLYALALAASVAATLAIIAPDGWGARWAGDLAGVAGRSAPAPWLAAIGGPLALAGLTIVVRWFVGQYVRHARPHAVPASAAGDWARQAERRILAIAGLGFATTLVAGFGSGAYRFDEAFRPALPPDYLGSPLGLVSGAGLLMLVLAPVLGVLWSIVSPAAAADEASGL
;
A
#
# COMPACT_ATOMS: atom_id res chain seq x y z
N MET A 1 -4.46 9.86 42.52
CA MET A 1 -5.02 8.56 42.10
C MET A 1 -4.97 7.60 43.30
N ASN A 2 -6.06 6.88 43.60
CA ASN A 2 -6.09 5.87 44.67
C ASN A 2 -5.14 4.69 44.34
N LEU A 3 -4.54 4.05 45.35
CA LEU A 3 -3.65 2.89 45.22
C LEU A 3 -4.24 1.77 44.37
N ASP A 4 -5.55 1.50 44.48
CA ASP A 4 -6.20 0.44 43.70
C ASP A 4 -6.27 0.77 42.21
N MET A 5 -6.51 2.04 41.86
CA MET A 5 -6.47 2.50 40.47
C MET A 5 -5.05 2.37 39.91
N GLN A 6 -4.04 2.74 40.70
CA GLN A 6 -2.64 2.63 40.28
C GLN A 6 -2.22 1.17 40.04
N ARG A 7 -2.63 0.24 40.92
CA ARG A 7 -2.41 -1.20 40.71
C ARG A 7 -3.07 -1.72 39.44
N ALA A 8 -4.29 -1.28 39.13
CA ALA A 8 -5.00 -1.69 37.93
C ALA A 8 -4.31 -1.17 36.65
N VAL A 9 -3.86 0.09 36.65
CA VAL A 9 -3.06 0.67 35.55
C VAL A 9 -1.75 -0.09 35.36
N ASP A 10 -1.01 -0.33 36.45
CA ASP A 10 0.27 -1.03 36.38
C ASP A 10 0.11 -2.48 35.90
N HIS A 11 -0.97 -3.15 36.29
CA HIS A 11 -1.31 -4.47 35.78
C HIS A 11 -1.61 -4.45 34.26
N TYR A 12 -2.37 -3.46 33.80
CA TYR A 12 -2.66 -3.28 32.37
C TYR A 12 -1.37 -3.02 31.57
N VAL A 13 -0.54 -2.07 32.02
CA VAL A 13 0.74 -1.73 31.40
C VAL A 13 1.71 -2.93 31.41
N ALA A 14 1.73 -3.73 32.47
CA ALA A 14 2.55 -4.95 32.51
C ALA A 14 2.13 -5.97 31.45
N ARG A 15 0.82 -6.14 31.19
CA ARG A 15 0.32 -6.97 30.08
C ARG A 15 0.69 -6.39 28.73
N LEU A 16 0.52 -5.07 28.56
CA LEU A 16 0.92 -4.35 27.35
C LEU A 16 2.41 -4.58 27.02
N ARG A 17 3.31 -4.43 28.00
CA ARG A 17 4.74 -4.71 27.83
C ARG A 17 5.03 -6.15 27.40
N ARG A 18 4.29 -7.14 27.93
CA ARG A 18 4.45 -8.56 27.52
C ARG A 18 4.02 -8.76 26.07
N ALA A 19 2.93 -8.12 25.64
CA ALA A 19 2.49 -8.17 24.25
C ALA A 19 3.50 -7.52 23.28
N MET A 20 4.23 -6.51 23.75
CA MET A 20 5.25 -5.78 22.97
C MET A 20 6.67 -6.39 23.02
N ARG A 21 6.88 -7.64 23.48
CA ARG A 21 8.23 -8.22 23.63
C ARG A 21 9.10 -8.23 22.35
N GLY A 22 8.50 -8.12 21.16
CA GLY A 22 9.22 -8.01 19.88
C GLY A 22 9.53 -6.58 19.42
N ALA A 23 9.00 -5.56 20.10
CA ALA A 23 9.24 -4.16 19.79
C ALA A 23 10.60 -3.70 20.34
N SER A 24 11.18 -2.64 19.75
CA SER A 24 12.38 -2.04 20.32
C SER A 24 12.07 -1.39 21.68
N PRO A 25 13.05 -1.34 22.61
CA PRO A 25 12.84 -0.73 23.93
C PRO A 25 12.30 0.69 23.85
N ASP A 26 12.80 1.49 22.90
CA ASP A 26 12.36 2.87 22.70
C ASP A 26 10.94 2.99 22.17
N VAL A 27 10.44 2.01 21.40
CA VAL A 27 9.03 1.97 20.96
C VAL A 27 8.15 1.60 22.15
N ALA A 28 8.53 0.55 22.89
CA ALA A 28 7.77 0.11 24.05
C ALA A 28 7.63 1.19 25.14
N ALA A 29 8.71 1.93 25.41
CA ALA A 29 8.70 3.03 26.38
C ALA A 29 7.85 4.22 25.93
N GLU A 30 7.83 4.53 24.63
CA GLU A 30 6.99 5.60 24.07
C GLU A 30 5.50 5.23 24.19
N ILE A 31 5.14 4.03 23.74
CA ILE A 31 3.77 3.49 23.81
C ILE A 31 3.26 3.48 25.25
N GLU A 32 4.09 3.04 26.19
CA GLU A 32 3.71 3.06 27.60
C GLU A 32 3.43 4.48 28.10
N ARG A 33 4.29 5.45 27.74
CA ARG A 33 4.12 6.84 28.15
C ARG A 33 2.84 7.43 27.57
N GLU A 34 2.56 7.17 26.30
CA GLU A 34 1.35 7.61 25.61
C GLU A 34 0.09 7.01 26.25
N ILE A 35 0.08 5.70 26.55
CA ILE A 35 -1.05 5.04 27.21
C ILE A 35 -1.28 5.56 28.63
N ARG A 36 -0.22 5.75 29.41
CA ARG A 36 -0.34 6.35 30.75
C ARG A 36 -0.90 7.76 30.66
N GLY A 37 -0.39 8.57 29.73
CA GLY A 37 -0.91 9.92 29.46
C GLY A 37 -2.40 9.92 29.10
N HIS A 38 -2.83 9.04 28.19
CA HIS A 38 -4.25 8.95 27.83
C HIS A 38 -5.17 8.53 28.98
N ILE A 39 -4.71 7.59 29.82
CA ILE A 39 -5.47 7.19 31.03
C ILE A 39 -5.55 8.37 32.00
N GLU A 40 -4.43 9.08 32.23
CA GLU A 40 -4.37 10.24 33.11
C GLU A 40 -5.27 11.37 32.61
N ASP A 41 -5.20 11.72 31.32
CA ASP A 41 -6.04 12.75 30.69
C ASP A 41 -7.53 12.39 30.77
N ALA A 42 -7.89 11.13 30.49
CA ALA A 42 -9.27 10.67 30.55
C ALA A 42 -9.84 10.70 31.98
N LEU A 43 -9.02 10.39 33.00
CA LEU A 43 -9.41 10.48 34.40
C LEU A 43 -9.43 11.93 34.91
N ALA A 44 -8.51 12.78 34.43
CA ALA A 44 -8.45 14.20 34.80
C ALA A 44 -9.67 14.98 34.30
N ALA A 45 -10.30 14.53 33.22
CA ALA A 45 -11.59 15.07 32.75
C ALA A 45 -12.77 14.79 33.70
N ARG A 46 -12.59 13.96 34.73
CA ARG A 46 -13.59 13.66 35.76
C ARG A 46 -13.29 14.46 37.03
N ALA A 47 -14.33 15.09 37.62
CA ALA A 47 -14.16 15.90 38.83
C ALA A 47 -13.70 15.09 40.06
N ALA A 48 -14.11 13.83 40.17
CA ALA A 48 -13.72 12.92 41.24
C ALA A 48 -13.62 11.48 40.69
N PRO A 49 -12.49 11.12 40.04
CA PRO A 49 -12.36 9.83 39.37
C PRO A 49 -12.41 8.66 40.36
N ALA A 50 -13.29 7.68 40.07
CA ALA A 50 -13.46 6.44 40.81
C ALA A 50 -12.89 5.25 40.04
N VAL A 51 -12.80 4.09 40.72
CA VAL A 51 -12.33 2.83 40.10
C VAL A 51 -13.22 2.41 38.92
N GLY A 52 -14.52 2.72 38.98
CA GLY A 52 -15.44 2.49 37.86
C GLY A 52 -15.05 3.26 36.61
N ASP A 53 -14.71 4.54 36.74
CA ASP A 53 -14.28 5.37 35.60
C ASP A 53 -13.00 4.82 34.95
N LEU A 54 -12.04 4.35 35.75
CA LEU A 54 -10.84 3.69 35.22
C LEU A 54 -11.20 2.42 34.45
N ARG A 55 -12.13 1.60 34.97
CA ARG A 55 -12.57 0.39 34.27
C ARG A 55 -13.19 0.74 32.92
N ASP A 56 -14.03 1.77 32.85
CA ASP A 56 -14.63 2.23 31.61
C ASP A 56 -13.56 2.71 30.61
N VAL A 57 -12.54 3.44 31.08
CA VAL A 57 -11.39 3.86 30.26
C VAL A 57 -10.62 2.64 29.72
N LEU A 58 -10.29 1.68 30.58
CA LEU A 58 -9.56 0.47 30.19
C LEU A 58 -10.38 -0.42 29.24
N GLU A 59 -11.70 -0.51 29.45
CA GLU A 59 -12.60 -1.26 28.57
C GLU A 59 -12.69 -0.61 27.18
N ARG A 60 -12.71 0.72 27.12
CA ARG A 60 -12.65 1.47 25.85
C ARG A 60 -11.30 1.32 25.12
N LEU A 61 -10.20 1.18 25.86
CA LEU A 61 -8.89 0.87 25.28
C LEU A 61 -8.80 -0.56 24.72
N GLY A 62 -9.64 -1.48 25.23
CA GLY A 62 -9.68 -2.87 24.79
C GLY A 62 -8.63 -3.77 25.45
N ALA A 63 -8.44 -4.96 24.91
CA ALA A 63 -7.44 -5.89 25.43
C ALA A 63 -6.02 -5.36 25.12
N PRO A 64 -5.10 -5.36 26.10
CA PRO A 64 -3.75 -4.81 25.90
C PRO A 64 -2.97 -5.55 24.79
N GLU A 65 -3.26 -6.83 24.54
CA GLU A 65 -2.63 -7.61 23.49
C GLU A 65 -3.06 -7.16 22.08
N GLU A 66 -4.33 -6.83 21.90
CA GLU A 66 -4.86 -6.34 20.63
C GLU A 66 -4.39 -4.91 20.38
N TYR A 67 -4.50 -4.06 21.39
CA TYR A 67 -4.04 -2.69 21.34
C TYR A 67 -2.53 -2.57 21.06
N ALA A 68 -1.70 -3.38 21.75
CA ALA A 68 -0.26 -3.40 21.54
C ALA A 68 0.13 -3.75 20.10
N ARG A 69 -0.55 -4.73 19.49
CA ARG A 69 -0.24 -5.18 18.13
C ARG A 69 -0.46 -4.05 17.12
N ASP A 70 -1.58 -3.35 17.23
CA ASP A 70 -1.94 -2.28 16.30
C ASP A 70 -1.04 -1.05 16.51
N LEU A 71 -0.74 -0.72 17.77
CA LEU A 71 0.09 0.44 18.10
C LEU A 71 1.57 0.19 17.75
N VAL A 72 2.10 -1.03 17.94
CA VAL A 72 3.46 -1.38 17.51
C VAL A 72 3.57 -1.29 15.99
N LEU A 73 2.59 -1.79 15.24
CA LEU A 73 2.56 -1.64 13.78
C LEU A 73 2.57 -0.15 13.40
N TYR A 74 1.71 0.65 14.00
CA TYR A 74 1.63 2.09 13.75
C TYR A 74 2.96 2.81 14.06
N MET A 75 3.53 2.59 15.24
CA MET A 75 4.78 3.19 15.67
C MET A 75 5.97 2.76 14.81
N MET A 76 6.05 1.48 14.41
CA MET A 76 7.08 1.00 13.50
C MET A 76 7.00 1.73 12.15
N VAL A 77 5.80 1.96 11.65
CA VAL A 77 5.60 2.69 10.40
C VAL A 77 5.92 4.18 10.57
N ASP A 78 5.37 4.88 11.57
CA ASP A 78 5.63 6.31 11.81
C ASP A 78 7.12 6.60 12.03
N ARG A 79 7.82 5.75 12.79
CA ARG A 79 9.27 5.90 13.01
C ARG A 79 10.07 5.66 11.73
N GLY A 80 9.64 4.70 10.90
CA GLY A 80 10.19 4.47 9.56
C GLY A 80 10.00 5.65 8.61
N TYR A 81 8.92 6.42 8.77
CA TYR A 81 8.70 7.67 8.03
C TYR A 81 9.63 8.80 8.48
N ARG A 82 9.96 8.87 9.77
CA ARG A 82 10.85 9.91 10.30
C ARG A 82 12.33 9.61 10.03
N HIS A 83 12.73 8.36 10.19
CA HIS A 83 14.11 7.91 10.01
C HIS A 83 14.12 6.99 8.79
N TRP A 84 14.37 7.58 7.62
CA TRP A 84 14.37 6.90 6.32
C TRP A 84 15.53 5.90 6.18
N SER A 85 15.56 4.88 7.01
CA SER A 85 16.51 3.78 6.83
C SER A 85 15.87 2.74 5.92
N LEU A 86 16.53 2.49 4.78
CA LEU A 86 16.13 1.48 3.79
C LEU A 86 15.82 0.11 4.43
N PRO A 87 16.62 -0.41 5.39
CA PRO A 87 16.34 -1.69 6.02
C PRO A 87 15.03 -1.70 6.81
N HIS A 88 14.66 -0.57 7.41
CA HIS A 88 13.45 -0.45 8.21
C HIS A 88 12.20 -0.37 7.33
N MET A 89 12.26 0.33 6.19
CA MET A 89 11.19 0.29 5.18
C MET A 89 10.97 -1.11 4.63
N LEU A 90 12.05 -1.86 4.38
CA LEU A 90 11.95 -3.25 3.93
C LEU A 90 11.26 -4.12 4.98
N ARG A 91 11.69 -4.00 6.24
CA ARG A 91 11.13 -4.77 7.36
C ARG A 91 9.66 -4.45 7.63
N SER A 92 9.26 -3.18 7.57
CA SER A 92 7.86 -2.78 7.75
C SER A 92 6.98 -3.26 6.59
N THR A 93 7.48 -3.21 5.35
CA THR A 93 6.78 -3.71 4.16
C THR A 93 6.56 -5.23 4.24
N VAL A 94 7.59 -5.98 4.65
CA VAL A 94 7.50 -7.43 4.85
C VAL A 94 6.56 -7.77 6.00
N PHE A 95 6.65 -7.06 7.12
CA PHE A 95 5.75 -7.31 8.24
C PHE A 95 4.28 -7.05 7.87
N TRP A 96 4.01 -5.96 7.15
CA TRP A 96 2.66 -5.62 6.67
C TRP A 96 2.14 -6.61 5.63
N SER A 97 3.01 -7.09 4.73
CA SER A 97 2.60 -8.09 3.73
C SER A 97 2.31 -9.45 4.35
N LEU A 98 3.01 -9.80 5.44
CA LEU A 98 2.76 -11.04 6.16
C LEU A 98 1.53 -10.96 7.08
N SER A 99 1.13 -9.75 7.52
CA SER A 99 -0.01 -9.58 8.43
C SER A 99 -1.37 -9.54 7.73
N THR A 100 -1.41 -9.31 6.40
CA THR A 100 -2.67 -9.20 5.64
C THR A 100 -2.57 -9.85 4.25
N LEU A 101 -3.63 -10.54 3.81
CA LEU A 101 -3.67 -11.13 2.45
C LEU A 101 -3.57 -10.04 1.37
N ALA A 102 -4.25 -8.91 1.58
CA ALA A 102 -4.16 -7.76 0.68
C ALA A 102 -2.72 -7.23 0.58
N GLY A 103 -2.01 -7.14 1.70
CA GLY A 103 -0.61 -6.71 1.71
C GLY A 103 0.32 -7.69 1.00
N ALA A 104 0.10 -9.00 1.16
CA ALA A 104 0.83 -10.03 0.42
C ALA A 104 0.64 -9.88 -1.10
N VAL A 105 -0.59 -9.74 -1.57
CA VAL A 105 -0.91 -9.56 -2.99
C VAL A 105 -0.24 -8.29 -3.53
N VAL A 106 -0.38 -7.17 -2.83
CA VAL A 106 0.25 -5.90 -3.23
C VAL A 106 1.76 -6.07 -3.35
N VAL A 107 2.44 -6.60 -2.32
CA VAL A 107 3.91 -6.75 -2.37
C VAL A 107 4.35 -7.69 -3.48
N LEU A 108 3.63 -8.79 -3.73
CA LEU A 108 3.95 -9.70 -4.84
C LEU A 108 3.76 -9.02 -6.20
N THR A 109 2.62 -8.36 -6.42
CA THR A 109 2.34 -7.66 -7.68
C THR A 109 3.38 -6.57 -7.94
N PHE A 110 3.64 -5.70 -6.95
CA PHE A 110 4.64 -4.64 -7.08
C PHE A 110 6.05 -5.22 -7.22
N GLY A 111 6.39 -6.28 -6.48
CA GLY A 111 7.69 -6.96 -6.59
C GLY A 111 7.96 -7.50 -7.99
N VAL A 112 6.96 -8.14 -8.61
CA VAL A 112 7.04 -8.60 -10.01
C VAL A 112 7.20 -7.42 -10.96
N LEU A 113 6.41 -6.36 -10.81
CA LEU A 113 6.52 -5.17 -11.66
C LEU A 113 7.89 -4.48 -11.53
N TYR A 114 8.43 -4.38 -10.32
CA TYR A 114 9.79 -3.87 -10.07
C TYR A 114 10.84 -4.73 -10.75
N ALA A 115 10.76 -6.05 -10.62
CA ALA A 115 11.70 -6.98 -11.23
C ALA A 115 11.68 -6.88 -12.75
N LEU A 116 10.49 -6.81 -13.37
CA LEU A 116 10.32 -6.64 -14.81
C LEU A 116 10.88 -5.29 -15.29
N ALA A 117 10.56 -4.20 -14.59
CA ALA A 117 11.07 -2.87 -14.94
C ALA A 117 12.60 -2.79 -14.82
N LEU A 118 13.18 -3.41 -13.79
CA LEU A 118 14.63 -3.50 -13.62
C LEU A 118 15.27 -4.34 -14.72
N ALA A 119 14.73 -5.53 -15.02
CA ALA A 119 15.24 -6.39 -16.08
C ALA A 119 15.21 -5.70 -17.45
N ALA A 120 14.11 -4.98 -17.76
CA ALA A 120 14.00 -4.18 -18.97
C ALA A 120 15.04 -3.04 -19.01
N SER A 121 15.27 -2.35 -17.89
CA SER A 121 16.27 -1.28 -17.78
C SER A 121 17.70 -1.79 -18.01
N VAL A 122 18.02 -2.96 -17.42
CA VAL A 122 19.32 -3.62 -17.59
C VAL A 122 19.50 -4.07 -19.04
N ALA A 123 18.50 -4.73 -19.63
CA ALA A 123 18.54 -5.17 -21.02
C ALA A 123 18.74 -3.98 -21.99
N ALA A 124 18.02 -2.88 -21.79
CA ALA A 124 18.16 -1.67 -22.58
C ALA A 124 19.57 -1.05 -22.44
N THR A 125 20.11 -0.98 -21.23
CA THR A 125 21.47 -0.47 -20.98
C THR A 125 22.52 -1.32 -21.69
N LEU A 126 22.38 -2.64 -21.61
CA LEU A 126 23.29 -3.57 -22.29
C LEU A 126 23.16 -3.50 -23.81
N ALA A 127 21.95 -3.26 -24.34
CA ALA A 127 21.75 -3.04 -25.77
C ALA A 127 22.45 -1.76 -26.28
N ILE A 128 22.60 -0.73 -25.43
CA ILE A 128 23.35 0.48 -25.77
C ILE A 128 24.86 0.21 -25.77
N ILE A 129 25.37 -0.54 -24.80
CA ILE A 129 26.80 -0.83 -24.66
C ILE A 129 27.27 -1.88 -25.69
N ALA A 130 26.46 -2.90 -25.94
CA ALA A 130 26.75 -4.02 -26.81
C ALA A 130 25.53 -4.30 -27.73
N PRO A 131 25.39 -3.55 -28.83
CA PRO A 131 24.22 -3.62 -29.71
C PRO A 131 24.02 -4.97 -30.40
N ASP A 132 25.08 -5.76 -30.57
CA ASP A 132 25.01 -7.12 -31.11
C ASP A 132 24.96 -8.20 -30.01
N GLY A 133 24.98 -7.77 -28.74
CA GLY A 133 25.03 -8.63 -27.58
C GLY A 133 23.69 -9.22 -27.16
N TRP A 134 23.73 -10.04 -26.12
CA TRP A 134 22.55 -10.66 -25.52
C TRP A 134 21.51 -9.64 -25.00
N GLY A 135 21.96 -8.46 -24.56
CA GLY A 135 21.09 -7.37 -24.10
C GLY A 135 20.16 -6.83 -25.19
N ALA A 136 20.65 -6.69 -26.43
CA ALA A 136 19.84 -6.25 -27.57
C ALA A 136 18.81 -7.29 -27.98
N ARG A 137 19.15 -8.58 -27.92
CA ARG A 137 18.20 -9.68 -28.16
C ARG A 137 17.08 -9.66 -27.12
N TRP A 138 17.43 -9.59 -25.84
CA TRP A 138 16.47 -9.49 -24.75
C TRP A 138 15.57 -8.25 -24.83
N ALA A 139 16.14 -7.09 -25.16
CA ALA A 139 15.37 -5.87 -25.37
C ALA A 139 14.41 -6.00 -26.56
N GLY A 140 14.86 -6.65 -27.64
CA GLY A 140 14.02 -6.99 -28.80
C GLY A 140 12.88 -7.93 -28.45
N ASP A 141 13.14 -8.99 -27.68
CA ASP A 141 12.13 -9.94 -27.23
C ASP A 141 11.09 -9.26 -26.33
N LEU A 142 11.53 -8.45 -25.37
CA LEU A 142 10.64 -7.67 -24.49
C LEU A 142 9.80 -6.65 -25.28
N ALA A 143 10.39 -5.99 -26.29
CA ALA A 143 9.66 -5.08 -27.17
C ALA A 143 8.65 -5.84 -28.06
N GLY A 144 9.00 -7.05 -28.49
CA GLY A 144 8.13 -7.96 -29.23
C GLY A 144 6.90 -8.38 -28.42
N VAL A 145 7.08 -8.72 -27.15
CA VAL A 145 5.97 -9.01 -26.22
C VAL A 145 5.06 -7.78 -26.03
N ALA A 146 5.63 -6.58 -26.07
CA ALA A 146 4.87 -5.33 -25.97
C ALA A 146 4.16 -4.92 -27.28
N GLY A 147 4.30 -5.69 -28.37
CA GLY A 147 3.62 -5.45 -29.64
C GLY A 147 4.01 -4.13 -30.32
N ARG A 148 5.16 -3.55 -29.99
CA ARG A 148 5.65 -2.30 -30.59
C ARG A 148 6.91 -2.56 -31.41
N SER A 149 6.99 -1.98 -32.61
CA SER A 149 8.28 -1.74 -33.27
C SER A 149 9.17 -1.04 -32.24
N ALA A 150 10.24 -1.71 -31.82
CA ALA A 150 10.91 -1.42 -30.54
C ALA A 150 11.04 0.08 -30.28
N PRO A 151 10.52 0.60 -29.16
CA PRO A 151 10.85 1.97 -28.78
C PRO A 151 12.38 2.03 -28.71
N ALA A 152 12.96 3.04 -29.34
CA ALA A 152 14.41 3.17 -29.44
C ALA A 152 15.02 2.92 -28.04
N PRO A 153 16.10 2.13 -27.90
CA PRO A 153 16.56 1.56 -26.63
C PRO A 153 16.73 2.58 -25.49
N TRP A 154 16.95 3.85 -25.81
CA TRP A 154 16.94 4.96 -24.86
C TRP A 154 15.58 5.19 -24.16
N LEU A 155 14.44 4.97 -24.82
CA LEU A 155 13.11 5.04 -24.22
C LEU A 155 12.87 3.93 -23.19
N ALA A 156 13.43 2.74 -23.41
CA ALA A 156 13.39 1.67 -22.40
C ALA A 156 14.37 1.97 -21.24
N ALA A 157 15.55 2.51 -21.56
CA ALA A 157 16.54 2.92 -20.57
C ALA A 157 16.07 4.09 -19.68
N ILE A 158 15.21 4.98 -20.19
CA ILE A 158 14.61 6.09 -19.41
C ILE A 158 13.25 5.69 -18.83
N GLY A 159 12.44 4.96 -19.61
CA GLY A 159 11.10 4.54 -19.22
C GLY A 159 11.08 3.55 -18.07
N GLY A 160 12.05 2.64 -17.99
CA GLY A 160 12.21 1.72 -16.86
C GLY A 160 12.44 2.46 -15.53
N PRO A 161 13.45 3.33 -15.40
CA PRO A 161 13.66 4.17 -14.23
C PRO A 161 12.48 5.09 -13.91
N LEU A 162 11.82 5.69 -14.90
CA LEU A 162 10.62 6.51 -14.67
C LEU A 162 9.44 5.69 -14.17
N ALA A 163 9.23 4.49 -14.70
CA ALA A 163 8.21 3.57 -14.22
C ALA A 163 8.52 3.14 -12.77
N LEU A 164 9.77 2.81 -12.46
CA LEU A 164 10.23 2.52 -11.11
C LEU A 164 10.00 3.70 -10.17
N ALA A 165 10.35 4.92 -10.59
CA ALA A 165 10.14 6.13 -9.80
C ALA A 165 8.65 6.40 -9.56
N GLY A 166 7.81 6.32 -10.60
CA GLY A 166 6.36 6.46 -10.50
C GLY A 166 5.73 5.41 -9.58
N LEU A 167 6.15 4.15 -9.74
CA LEU A 167 5.72 3.04 -8.90
C LEU A 167 6.12 3.28 -7.42
N THR A 168 7.33 3.78 -7.19
CA THR A 168 7.82 4.16 -5.85
C THR A 168 6.95 5.28 -5.25
N ILE A 169 6.62 6.31 -6.04
CA ILE A 169 5.78 7.42 -5.60
C ILE A 169 4.37 6.93 -5.24
N VAL A 170 3.78 6.05 -6.04
CA VAL A 170 2.46 5.46 -5.78
C VAL A 170 2.46 4.63 -4.50
N VAL A 171 3.44 3.71 -4.34
CA VAL A 171 3.58 2.92 -3.10
C VAL A 171 3.75 3.84 -1.90
N ARG A 172 4.63 4.84 -2.01
CA ARG A 172 4.90 5.79 -0.93
C ARG A 172 3.65 6.59 -0.54
N TRP A 173 2.88 7.05 -1.52
CA TRP A 173 1.63 7.75 -1.31
C TRP A 173 0.61 6.83 -0.65
N PHE A 174 0.47 5.60 -1.14
CA PHE A 174 -0.46 4.60 -0.60
C PHE A 174 -0.17 4.27 0.85
N VAL A 175 1.09 3.96 1.18
CA VAL A 175 1.51 3.72 2.56
C VAL A 175 1.29 5.00 3.39
N GLY A 176 1.53 6.20 2.82
CA GLY A 176 1.28 7.46 3.50
C GLY A 176 -0.20 7.75 3.75
N GLN A 177 -1.10 7.30 2.88
CA GLN A 177 -2.54 7.35 3.09
C GLN A 177 -2.98 6.36 4.15
N TYR A 178 -2.48 5.13 4.07
CA TYR A 178 -2.73 4.11 5.08
C TYR A 178 -2.31 4.64 6.46
N VAL A 179 -1.12 5.20 6.61
CA VAL A 179 -0.66 5.76 7.89
C VAL A 179 -1.51 6.95 8.36
N ARG A 180 -1.85 7.87 7.45
CA ARG A 180 -2.66 9.03 7.80
C ARG A 180 -4.08 8.66 8.22
N HIS A 181 -4.65 7.61 7.65
CA HIS A 181 -6.02 7.17 7.97
C HIS A 181 -6.05 6.10 9.06
N ALA A 182 -4.97 5.32 9.21
CA ALA A 182 -4.77 4.40 10.33
C ALA A 182 -4.28 5.10 11.59
N ARG A 183 -4.00 6.42 11.55
CA ARG A 183 -3.89 7.23 12.76
C ARG A 183 -5.21 7.10 13.50
N PRO A 184 -5.25 6.41 14.65
CA PRO A 184 -6.44 6.34 15.46
C PRO A 184 -6.57 7.70 16.14
N HIS A 185 -7.09 8.68 15.43
CA HIS A 185 -7.63 9.87 16.08
C HIS A 185 -8.99 9.44 16.63
N ALA A 186 -8.97 8.82 17.81
CA ALA A 186 -10.14 8.59 18.64
C ALA A 186 -11.33 7.85 17.98
N VAL A 187 -11.08 6.98 17.00
CA VAL A 187 -12.15 6.13 16.46
C VAL A 187 -12.44 5.04 17.49
N PRO A 188 -13.65 4.98 18.08
CA PRO A 188 -14.01 3.94 19.05
C PRO A 188 -13.74 2.55 18.45
N ALA A 189 -13.25 1.61 19.26
CA ALA A 189 -12.78 0.29 18.82
C ALA A 189 -13.78 -0.47 17.91
N SER A 190 -15.09 -0.22 18.07
CA SER A 190 -16.14 -0.76 17.20
C SER A 190 -16.08 -0.25 15.76
N ALA A 191 -15.70 1.01 15.53
CA ALA A 191 -15.63 1.62 14.20
C ALA A 191 -14.30 1.32 13.48
N ALA A 192 -13.24 0.93 14.20
CA ALA A 192 -11.97 0.51 13.60
C ALA A 192 -12.12 -0.78 12.76
N GLY A 193 -12.95 -1.73 13.20
CA GLY A 193 -13.19 -2.99 12.49
C GLY A 193 -14.01 -2.83 11.20
N ASP A 194 -14.98 -1.93 11.18
CA ASP A 194 -15.76 -1.60 9.98
C ASP A 194 -14.92 -0.82 8.97
N TRP A 195 -14.10 0.11 9.48
CA TRP A 195 -13.19 0.89 8.67
C TRP A 195 -12.14 0.02 7.98
N ALA A 196 -11.48 -0.90 8.72
CA ALA A 196 -10.48 -1.80 8.14
C ALA A 196 -11.08 -2.66 7.02
N ARG A 197 -12.29 -3.21 7.24
CA ARG A 197 -13.05 -3.96 6.23
C ARG A 197 -13.44 -3.12 5.01
N GLN A 198 -13.71 -1.83 5.20
CA GLN A 198 -14.06 -0.92 4.10
C GLN A 198 -12.82 -0.49 3.31
N ALA A 199 -11.70 -0.22 3.98
CA ALA A 199 -10.42 0.07 3.36
C ALA A 199 -9.93 -1.14 2.55
N GLU A 200 -9.99 -2.34 3.13
CA GLU A 200 -9.68 -3.60 2.45
C GLU A 200 -10.53 -3.79 1.19
N ARG A 201 -11.87 -3.61 1.30
CA ARG A 201 -12.77 -3.69 0.13
C ARG A 201 -12.42 -2.68 -0.95
N ARG A 202 -12.06 -1.44 -0.61
CA ARG A 202 -11.66 -0.42 -1.58
C ARG A 202 -10.34 -0.76 -2.25
N ILE A 203 -9.36 -1.25 -1.49
CA ILE A 203 -8.06 -1.69 -2.01
C ILE A 203 -8.27 -2.85 -2.99
N LEU A 204 -9.05 -3.87 -2.60
CA LEU A 204 -9.37 -5.01 -3.45
C LEU A 204 -10.16 -4.61 -4.70
N ALA A 205 -11.10 -3.67 -4.59
CA ALA A 205 -11.85 -3.17 -5.73
C ALA A 205 -10.96 -2.43 -6.73
N ILE A 206 -10.07 -1.55 -6.26
CA ILE A 206 -9.13 -0.81 -7.13
C ILE A 206 -8.13 -1.77 -7.77
N ALA A 207 -7.54 -2.69 -6.99
CA ALA A 207 -6.61 -3.68 -7.49
C ALA A 207 -7.29 -4.64 -8.49
N GLY A 208 -8.50 -5.10 -8.20
CA GLY A 208 -9.31 -5.94 -9.07
C GLY A 208 -9.69 -5.22 -10.37
N LEU A 209 -10.06 -3.94 -10.30
CA LEU A 209 -10.35 -3.12 -11.49
C LEU A 209 -9.09 -2.94 -12.34
N GLY A 210 -7.94 -2.65 -11.73
CA GLY A 210 -6.66 -2.58 -12.41
C GLY A 210 -6.31 -3.89 -13.12
N PHE A 211 -6.42 -5.03 -12.41
CA PHE A 211 -6.17 -6.36 -12.96
C PHE A 211 -7.13 -6.72 -14.10
N ALA A 212 -8.44 -6.50 -13.93
CA ALA A 212 -9.44 -6.75 -14.97
C ALA A 212 -9.17 -5.88 -16.22
N THR A 213 -8.79 -4.62 -16.02
CA THR A 213 -8.39 -3.72 -17.12
C THR A 213 -7.16 -4.27 -17.84
N THR A 214 -6.17 -4.83 -17.12
CA THR A 214 -4.98 -5.44 -17.74
C THR A 214 -5.37 -6.63 -18.61
N LEU A 215 -6.23 -7.50 -18.08
CA LEU A 215 -6.69 -8.68 -18.80
C LEU A 215 -7.46 -8.28 -20.06
N VAL A 216 -8.42 -7.37 -19.95
CA VAL A 216 -9.20 -6.89 -21.10
C VAL A 216 -8.30 -6.24 -22.15
N ALA A 217 -7.35 -5.41 -21.74
CA ALA A 217 -6.40 -4.79 -22.66
C ALA A 217 -5.47 -5.84 -23.32
N GLY A 218 -4.98 -6.82 -22.57
CA GLY A 218 -4.12 -7.88 -23.10
C GLY A 218 -4.84 -8.86 -24.03
N PHE A 219 -6.08 -9.25 -23.72
CA PHE A 219 -6.90 -10.08 -24.60
C PHE A 219 -7.37 -9.28 -25.84
N GLY A 220 -7.79 -8.04 -25.66
CA GLY A 220 -8.24 -7.16 -26.75
C GLY A 220 -7.13 -6.80 -27.74
N SER A 221 -5.89 -6.66 -27.25
CA SER A 221 -4.71 -6.44 -28.09
C SER A 221 -4.17 -7.71 -28.76
N GLY A 222 -4.68 -8.89 -28.39
CA GLY A 222 -4.20 -10.17 -28.91
C GLY A 222 -2.93 -10.72 -28.25
N ALA A 223 -2.40 -10.05 -27.21
CA ALA A 223 -1.17 -10.44 -26.51
C ALA A 223 -1.27 -11.80 -25.79
N TYR A 224 -2.48 -12.28 -25.50
CA TYR A 224 -2.74 -13.58 -24.85
C TYR A 224 -3.32 -14.66 -25.77
N ARG A 225 -3.09 -14.59 -27.09
CA ARG A 225 -3.46 -15.71 -27.98
C ARG A 225 -2.47 -16.86 -27.80
N PHE A 226 -2.92 -17.95 -27.19
CA PHE A 226 -2.13 -19.15 -26.84
C PHE A 226 -1.87 -20.11 -28.02
N ASP A 227 -1.76 -19.61 -29.25
CA ASP A 227 -1.53 -20.48 -30.41
C ASP A 227 -0.09 -20.35 -30.93
N GLU A 228 0.72 -21.40 -30.73
CA GLU A 228 2.12 -21.48 -31.18
C GLU A 228 2.27 -21.35 -32.70
N ALA A 229 1.19 -21.56 -33.47
CA ALA A 229 1.19 -21.41 -34.92
C ALA A 229 1.12 -19.95 -35.40
N PHE A 230 0.85 -18.99 -34.52
CA PHE A 230 0.64 -17.59 -34.87
C PHE A 230 1.69 -16.71 -34.20
N ARG A 231 2.83 -16.48 -34.88
CA ARG A 231 3.57 -15.23 -34.69
C ARG A 231 2.78 -14.16 -35.43
N PRO A 232 1.96 -13.32 -34.76
CA PRO A 232 1.26 -12.28 -35.48
C PRO A 232 2.29 -11.18 -35.70
N ALA A 233 2.79 -11.06 -36.92
CA ALA A 233 3.12 -9.73 -37.39
C ALA A 233 1.79 -8.94 -37.29
N LEU A 234 1.68 -8.04 -36.33
CA LEU A 234 0.57 -7.11 -36.28
C LEU A 234 0.45 -6.47 -37.68
N PRO A 235 -0.75 -6.40 -38.27
CA PRO A 235 -0.93 -5.71 -39.55
C PRO A 235 -0.24 -4.34 -39.47
N PRO A 236 0.50 -3.92 -40.51
CA PRO A 236 1.27 -2.66 -40.47
C PRO A 236 0.41 -1.43 -40.13
N ASP A 237 -0.89 -1.54 -40.32
CA ASP A 237 -1.96 -0.59 -40.12
C ASP A 237 -2.76 -0.79 -38.81
N TYR A 238 -2.37 -1.76 -37.96
CA TYR A 238 -3.06 -2.06 -36.69
C TYR A 238 -3.17 -0.85 -35.78
N LEU A 239 -2.10 -0.06 -35.63
CA LEU A 239 -2.09 1.13 -34.78
C LEU A 239 -3.02 2.25 -35.28
N GLY A 240 -3.29 2.29 -36.60
CA GLY A 240 -4.27 3.20 -37.20
C GLY A 240 -5.69 2.64 -37.20
N SER A 241 -5.86 1.34 -36.98
CA SER A 241 -7.16 0.69 -36.92
C SER A 241 -7.93 1.08 -35.65
N PRO A 242 -9.27 1.06 -35.67
CA PRO A 242 -10.10 1.26 -34.48
C PRO A 242 -9.73 0.32 -33.32
N LEU A 243 -9.34 -0.92 -33.63
CA LEU A 243 -8.90 -1.92 -32.64
C LEU A 243 -7.57 -1.56 -31.97
N GLY A 244 -6.61 -1.01 -32.73
CA GLY A 244 -5.34 -0.53 -32.17
C GLY A 244 -5.53 0.70 -31.29
N LEU A 245 -6.42 1.61 -31.68
CA LEU A 245 -6.78 2.78 -30.86
C LEU A 245 -7.45 2.35 -29.55
N VAL A 246 -8.39 1.41 -29.59
CA VAL A 246 -9.05 0.86 -28.38
C VAL A 246 -8.04 0.15 -27.48
N SER A 247 -7.13 -0.64 -28.06
CA SER A 247 -6.06 -1.33 -27.31
C SER A 247 -5.09 -0.34 -26.65
N GLY A 248 -4.68 0.70 -27.38
CA GLY A 248 -3.82 1.77 -26.88
C GLY A 248 -4.50 2.59 -25.78
N ALA A 249 -5.78 2.89 -25.92
CA ALA A 249 -6.59 3.55 -24.90
C ALA A 249 -6.76 2.66 -23.66
N GLY A 250 -6.93 1.35 -23.82
CA GLY A 250 -6.99 0.38 -22.71
C GLY A 250 -5.67 0.31 -21.93
N LEU A 251 -4.53 0.31 -22.63
CA LEU A 251 -3.21 0.31 -22.00
C LEU A 251 -2.89 1.66 -21.32
N LEU A 252 -3.32 2.77 -21.93
CA LEU A 252 -3.24 4.09 -21.32
C LEU A 252 -4.12 4.17 -20.07
N MET A 253 -5.37 3.70 -20.15
CA MET A 253 -6.27 3.58 -19.00
C MET A 253 -5.72 2.64 -17.94
N LEU A 254 -4.95 1.62 -18.29
CA LEU A 254 -4.29 0.76 -17.31
C LEU A 254 -3.25 1.53 -16.48
N VAL A 255 -2.44 2.34 -17.16
CA VAL A 255 -1.42 3.19 -16.52
C VAL A 255 -2.07 4.33 -15.74
N LEU A 256 -3.18 4.87 -16.24
CA LEU A 256 -3.88 6.01 -15.66
C LEU A 256 -4.93 5.63 -14.61
N ALA A 257 -5.48 4.42 -14.60
CA ALA A 257 -6.53 4.00 -13.66
C ALA A 257 -6.12 4.14 -12.19
N PRO A 258 -4.88 3.81 -11.77
CA PRO A 258 -4.42 4.12 -10.43
C PRO A 258 -4.46 5.62 -10.14
N VAL A 259 -4.06 6.47 -11.10
CA VAL A 259 -4.05 7.94 -10.96
C VAL A 259 -5.46 8.53 -10.93
N LEU A 260 -6.38 8.02 -11.76
CA LEU A 260 -7.78 8.45 -11.81
C LEU A 260 -8.55 8.00 -10.56
N GLY A 261 -8.30 6.78 -10.07
CA GLY A 261 -8.85 6.31 -8.79
C GLY A 261 -8.36 7.15 -7.61
N VAL A 262 -7.10 7.59 -7.65
CA VAL A 262 -6.53 8.54 -6.70
C VAL A 262 -7.24 9.90 -6.78
N LEU A 263 -7.39 10.49 -7.97
CA LEU A 263 -8.07 11.78 -8.15
C LEU A 263 -9.54 11.73 -7.71
N TRP A 264 -10.25 10.64 -8.04
CA TRP A 264 -11.63 10.41 -7.61
C TRP A 264 -11.77 10.40 -6.09
N SER A 265 -10.85 9.76 -5.38
CA SER A 265 -10.86 9.71 -3.91
C SER A 265 -10.61 11.06 -3.23
N ILE A 266 -9.93 11.98 -3.93
CA ILE A 266 -9.64 13.35 -3.45
C ILE A 266 -10.85 14.27 -3.65
N VAL A 267 -11.61 14.08 -4.73
CA VAL A 267 -12.77 14.94 -5.07
C VAL A 267 -14.07 14.47 -4.39
N SER A 268 -14.15 13.19 -4.03
CA SER A 268 -15.36 12.60 -3.41
C SER A 268 -15.61 12.83 -1.91
N PRO A 269 -14.72 13.41 -1.06
CA PRO A 269 -15.03 13.58 0.36
C PRO A 269 -16.14 14.61 0.62
N ALA A 270 -16.49 15.46 -0.35
CA ALA A 270 -17.60 16.40 -0.24
C ALA A 270 -18.98 15.70 -0.21
N ALA A 271 -19.15 14.57 -0.89
CA ALA A 271 -20.43 13.87 -0.94
C ALA A 271 -20.77 13.12 0.36
N ALA A 272 -19.75 12.65 1.09
CA ALA A 272 -19.94 11.95 2.36
C ALA A 272 -20.18 12.88 3.56
N ALA A 273 -19.78 14.15 3.46
CA ALA A 273 -20.01 15.15 4.50
C ALA A 273 -21.44 15.71 4.47
N ASP A 274 -22.06 15.82 3.29
CA ASP A 274 -23.47 16.24 3.15
C ASP A 274 -24.46 15.17 3.62
N GLU A 275 -24.15 13.88 3.48
CA GLU A 275 -24.98 12.80 4.06
C GLU A 275 -24.88 12.72 5.60
N ALA A 276 -23.73 13.08 6.18
CA ALA A 276 -23.51 13.04 7.62
C ALA A 276 -24.03 14.29 8.38
N SER A 277 -24.32 15.38 7.66
CA SER A 277 -24.85 16.63 8.24
C SER A 277 -26.37 16.81 8.07
N GLY A 278 -27.02 15.86 7.39
CA GLY A 278 -28.48 15.80 7.21
C GLY A 278 -29.25 14.99 8.25
N LEU A 279 -28.59 14.55 9.34
CA LEU A 279 -29.18 13.87 10.51
C LEU A 279 -28.89 14.68 11.78
#